data_AF-A0A4R0K349-F1
#
_entry.id   AF-A0A4R0K349-F1
#
_cell.length_a   1.000
_cell.length_b   1.000
_cell.length_c   1.000
_cell.angle_alpha   90.00
_cell.angle_beta   90.00
_cell.angle_gamma   90.00
#
_symmetry.space_group_name_H-M   'P 1'
#
loop_
_entity.id
_entity.type
_entity.pdbx_description
1 polymer ?
#
loop_
_entity_poly.entity_id
_entity_poly.type
_entity_poly.pdbx_seq_one_letter_code
_entity_poly.pdbx_strand_id
1 'polypeptide(L)' 'MGDRTGKFLGIPYDWRRPTLDRTRSRWWNPAEPRLFTPKVLGWGYDVNFARLFGRHPKKD' A
#
# COMPACT_ATOMS: atom_id res chain seq x y z
N MET A 1 16.47 7.96 16.94
CA MET A 1 15.07 8.19 16.50
C MET A 1 14.52 6.85 16.07
N GLY A 2 13.45 6.34 16.69
CA GLY A 2 12.91 5.02 16.34
C GLY A 2 12.48 4.93 14.86
N ASP A 3 12.53 3.73 14.29
CA ASP A 3 12.08 3.51 12.93
C ASP A 3 10.61 3.88 12.78
N ARG A 4 10.31 4.78 11.83
CA ARG A 4 8.93 5.20 11.53
C ARG A 4 8.14 4.14 10.76
N THR A 5 8.73 2.97 10.51
CA THR A 5 8.12 1.86 9.78
C THR A 5 8.46 0.55 10.47
N GLY A 6 7.56 -0.42 10.42
CA GLY A 6 7.83 -1.74 10.97
C GLY A 6 6.60 -2.65 10.97
N LYS A 7 6.61 -3.64 11.85
CA LYS A 7 5.44 -4.48 12.14
C LYS A 7 5.23 -4.53 13.65
N PHE A 8 3.96 -4.49 14.06
CA PHE A 8 3.53 -4.75 15.43
C PHE A 8 2.45 -5.82 15.39
N LEU A 9 2.62 -6.89 16.17
CA LEU A 9 1.77 -8.10 16.12
C LEU A 9 1.63 -8.68 14.69
N GLY A 10 2.71 -8.61 13.90
CA GLY A 10 2.71 -9.05 12.50
C GLY A 10 2.07 -8.08 11.51
N ILE A 11 1.39 -7.04 11.99
CA ILE A 11 0.67 -6.05 11.18
C ILE A 11 1.58 -4.85 10.87
N PRO A 12 1.71 -4.42 9.61
CA PRO A 12 2.64 -3.36 9.22
C PRO A 12 2.18 -1.99 9.71
N TYR A 13 3.13 -1.10 10.01
CA TYR A 13 2.89 0.32 10.22
C TYR A 13 3.86 1.20 9.44
N ASP A 14 3.42 2.40 9.09
CA ASP A 14 4.21 3.47 8.47
C ASP A 14 3.75 4.83 9.01
N TRP A 15 4.63 5.56 9.68
CA TRP A 15 4.39 6.90 10.25
C TRP A 15 5.09 8.01 9.44
N ARG A 16 5.64 7.70 8.27
CA ARG A 16 6.22 8.69 7.38
C ARG A 16 5.10 9.51 6.74
N ARG A 17 5.34 10.80 6.48
CA ARG A 17 4.39 11.64 5.74
C ARG A 17 4.01 10.96 4.41
N PRO A 18 2.71 10.94 4.04
CA PRO A 18 2.26 10.47 2.74
C PRO A 18 2.93 11.23 1.61
N THR A 19 3.20 10.53 0.50
CA THR A 19 3.54 11.15 -0.78
C THR A 19 2.53 10.71 -1.82
N LEU A 20 2.35 11.51 -2.88
CA LEU A 20 1.46 11.16 -3.98
C LEU A 20 1.88 9.82 -4.62
N ASP A 21 3.17 9.62 -4.86
CA ASP A 21 3.71 8.40 -5.43
C ASP A 21 3.42 7.16 -4.58
N ARG A 22 3.58 7.27 -3.25
CA ARG A 22 3.27 6.17 -2.33
C ARG A 22 1.77 5.92 -2.28
N THR A 23 0.96 6.97 -2.24
CA THR A 23 -0.50 6.84 -2.22
C THR A 23 -0.99 6.11 -3.46
N ARG A 24 -0.50 6.54 -4.64
CA ARG A 24 -0.81 5.89 -5.92
C ARG A 24 -0.33 4.44 -5.96
N SER A 25 0.89 4.16 -5.50
CA SER A 25 1.43 2.79 -5.53
C SER A 25 0.70 1.81 -4.60
N ARG A 26 0.08 2.31 -3.51
CA ARG A 26 -0.71 1.49 -2.57
C ARG A 26 -2.16 1.32 -2.99
N TRP A 27 -2.79 2.39 -3.48
CA TRP A 27 -4.25 2.43 -3.71
C TRP A 27 -4.62 2.19 -5.18
N TRP A 28 -3.75 2.49 -6.14
CA TRP A 28 -4.04 2.35 -7.57
C TRP A 28 -2.82 1.88 -8.36
N ASN A 29 -2.44 0.63 -8.15
CA ASN A 29 -1.34 -0.01 -8.87
C ASN A 29 -1.81 -1.34 -9.50
N PRO A 30 -2.18 -1.35 -10.79
CA PRO A 30 -2.58 -2.58 -11.48
C PRO A 30 -1.49 -3.67 -11.48
N ALA A 31 -0.21 -3.28 -11.43
CA ALA A 31 0.93 -4.21 -11.40
C ALA A 31 1.21 -4.80 -10.02
N GLU A 32 0.61 -4.27 -8.95
CA GLU A 32 0.68 -4.84 -7.61
C GLU A 32 -0.34 -5.98 -7.50
N PRO A 33 0.09 -7.25 -7.36
CA PRO A 33 -0.83 -8.38 -7.37
C PRO A 33 -1.72 -8.48 -6.13
N ARG A 34 -1.31 -7.88 -4.99
CA ARG A 34 -2.04 -7.96 -3.71
C ARG A 34 -3.26 -7.03 -3.67
N LEU A 35 -4.36 -7.52 -3.10
CA LEU A 35 -5.55 -6.70 -2.80
C LEU A 35 -5.30 -5.78 -1.60
N PHE A 36 -4.64 -6.31 -0.56
CA PHE A 36 -4.24 -5.55 0.63
C PHE A 36 -2.79 -5.11 0.53
N THR A 37 -2.56 -3.81 0.72
CA THR A 37 -1.21 -3.22 0.70
C THR A 37 -0.91 -2.57 2.06
N PRO A 38 0.35 -2.49 2.51
CA PRO A 38 0.68 -1.72 3.72
C PRO A 38 0.13 -0.29 3.66
N LYS A 39 -0.36 0.23 4.80
CA LYS A 39 -0.88 1.60 4.88
C LYS A 39 0.09 2.64 4.34
N VAL A 40 -0.45 3.66 3.68
CA VAL A 40 0.29 4.87 3.30
C VAL A 40 0.73 5.64 4.55
N LEU A 41 -0.13 5.66 5.57
CA LEU A 41 0.11 6.23 6.90
C LEU A 41 -0.75 5.48 7.94
N GLY A 42 -0.15 5.08 9.07
CA GLY A 42 -0.81 4.40 10.18
C GLY A 42 -0.41 2.93 10.32
N TRP A 43 -1.24 2.16 11.05
CA TRP A 43 -1.06 0.73 11.34
C TRP A 43 -2.13 -0.11 10.64
N GLY A 44 -1.72 -1.12 9.87
CA GLY A 44 -2.60 -2.00 9.11
C GLY A 44 -2.40 -1.94 7.59
N TYR A 45 -3.47 -2.24 6.87
CA TYR A 45 -3.49 -2.33 5.42
C TYR A 45 -4.45 -1.31 4.80
N ASP A 46 -4.12 -0.90 3.58
CA ASP A 46 -5.01 -0.22 2.64
C ASP A 46 -5.49 -1.20 1.57
N VAL A 47 -6.41 -0.75 0.72
CA VAL A 47 -6.96 -1.52 -0.39
C VAL A 47 -6.39 -0.99 -1.70
N ASN A 48 -5.83 -1.88 -2.53
CA ASN A 48 -5.48 -1.57 -3.90
C ASN A 48 -6.76 -1.63 -4.76
N PHE A 49 -7.39 -0.48 -4.96
CA PHE A 49 -8.63 -0.35 -5.73
C PHE A 49 -8.47 -0.76 -7.19
N ALA A 50 -7.28 -0.63 -7.78
CA ALA A 50 -7.04 -1.15 -9.12
C ALA A 50 -7.31 -2.66 -9.18
N ARG A 51 -6.89 -3.42 -8.16
CA ARG A 51 -7.14 -4.86 -8.06
C ARG A 51 -8.58 -5.17 -7.67
N LEU A 52 -9.16 -4.39 -6.76
CA LEU A 52 -10.58 -4.52 -6.38
C LEU A 52 -11.50 -4.41 -7.61
N PHE A 53 -11.17 -3.52 -8.55
CA PHE A 53 -11.93 -3.31 -9.79
C PHE A 53 -11.42 -4.16 -10.98
N GLY A 54 -10.63 -5.21 -10.73
CA GLY A 54 -10.18 -6.13 -11.78
C GLY A 54 -9.25 -5.51 -12.82
N ARG A 55 -8.55 -4.41 -12.50
CA ARG A 55 -7.54 -3.84 -13.38
C ARG A 55 -6.27 -4.66 -13.30
N HIS A 56 -5.85 -5.16 -14.45
CA HIS A 56 -4.61 -5.87 -14.64
C HIS A 56 -3.60 -4.97 -15.39
N PRO A 57 -2.29 -5.22 -15.23
CA PRO A 57 -1.31 -4.55 -16.08
C PRO A 57 -1.59 -4.92 -17.54
N LYS A 58 -1.43 -3.97 -18.45
CA LYS A 58 -1.54 -4.26 -19.88
C LYS A 58 -0.45 -5.26 -20.23
N LYS A 59 -0.81 -6.27 -21.02
CA LYS A 59 0.19 -7.10 -21.71
C LYS A 59 0.65 -6.28 -22.90
N ASP A 60 1.94 -5.99 -22.95
CA ASP A 60 2.59 -5.43 -24.16
C ASP A 60 2.66 -6.51 -25.25
#